data_AF-A0AAI8CLJ9-F1
#
_entry.id   AF-A0AAI8CLJ9-F1
#
_cell.length_a   1.000
_cell.length_b   1.000
_cell.length_c   1.000
_cell.angle_alpha   90.00
_cell.angle_beta   90.00
_cell.angle_gamma   90.00
#
_symmetry.space_group_name_H-M   'P 1'
#
loop_
_entity.id
_entity.type
_entity.pdbx_description
1 polymer ?
#
loop_
_entity_poly.entity_id
_entity_poly.type
_entity_poly.pdbx_seq_one_letter_code
_entity_poly.pdbx_strand_id
1 'polypeptide(L)'
;MPALVIIGLLLPNVLNSPSNVSVYFTEQEPLTNLAVNFISSSDTFLYVSALDVSHPAILSALRNLQSRGVDVKVITEKAVVGLPSKIDASKGLHHVKFMVNDHGVLFGSANFSISGLEMGLNDILVFPRSYTQRFKEFFLYIWNYGKIGTVKDFLVSPVDNAEGLVLKSIQKAHRRIYICMYAFTDKNILTAIKWKQSQGVDVRIVTDKWFLGSPISKYLRNHAKVINKRMLHHKFIIVDNQLFTGSTNYTESGFHRNVEMIWSTKNRRIVKLYEQVFEALTNGSW
;
A
#
# COMPACT_ATOMS: atom_id res chain seq x y z
N MET A 1 -37.84 6.61 15.09
CA MET A 1 -36.56 5.88 15.06
C MET A 1 -36.70 4.67 14.14
N PRO A 2 -36.05 4.62 12.98
CA PRO A 2 -35.89 3.37 12.25
C PRO A 2 -34.47 2.83 12.45
N ALA A 3 -34.39 1.57 12.86
CA ALA A 3 -33.16 0.82 13.01
C ALA A 3 -32.51 0.59 11.63
N LEU A 4 -31.26 1.02 11.47
CA LEU A 4 -30.42 0.60 10.36
C LEU A 4 -30.07 -0.88 10.55
N VAL A 5 -30.52 -1.71 9.63
CA VAL A 5 -30.03 -3.08 9.46
C VAL A 5 -28.61 -2.97 8.89
N ILE A 6 -27.60 -3.18 9.74
CA ILE A 6 -26.21 -3.39 9.31
C ILE A 6 -26.17 -4.82 8.75
N ILE A 7 -26.23 -4.96 7.43
CA ILE A 7 -25.88 -6.22 6.75
C ILE A 7 -24.36 -6.32 6.80
N GLY A 8 -23.85 -6.92 7.88
CA GLY A 8 -22.46 -7.36 7.96
C GLY A 8 -22.22 -8.46 6.93
N LEU A 9 -21.54 -8.12 5.84
CA LEU A 9 -20.93 -9.08 4.94
C LEU A 9 -19.76 -9.76 5.67
N LEU A 10 -20.07 -10.78 6.48
CA LEU A 10 -19.08 -11.73 6.97
C LEU A 10 -18.60 -12.56 5.78
N LEU A 11 -17.45 -12.19 5.22
CA LEU A 11 -16.70 -13.06 4.31
C LEU A 11 -16.20 -14.28 5.09
N PRO A 12 -16.25 -15.49 4.52
CA PRO A 12 -15.83 -16.69 5.22
C PRO A 12 -14.35 -16.61 5.58
N ASN A 13 -14.04 -16.92 6.85
CA ASN A 13 -12.69 -17.09 7.37
C ASN A 13 -11.86 -17.95 6.41
N VAL A 14 -10.87 -17.32 5.77
CA VAL A 14 -10.00 -17.95 4.80
C VAL A 14 -8.98 -18.81 5.53
N LEU A 15 -8.95 -20.10 5.21
CA LEU A 15 -7.84 -20.99 5.56
C LEU A 15 -6.54 -20.40 5.01
N ASN A 16 -5.77 -19.75 5.89
CA ASN A 16 -4.42 -19.26 5.64
C ASN A 16 -3.52 -20.44 5.30
N SER A 17 -3.29 -20.69 4.01
CA SER A 17 -2.19 -21.55 3.59
C SER A 17 -0.89 -20.76 3.76
N PRO A 18 0.11 -21.27 4.51
CA PRO A 18 1.33 -20.54 4.85
C PRO A 18 2.22 -20.17 3.64
N SER A 19 1.84 -20.58 2.43
CA SER A 19 2.54 -20.26 1.18
C SER A 19 1.91 -19.12 0.36
N ASN A 20 0.77 -18.57 0.78
CA ASN A 20 0.05 -17.56 0.00
C ASN A 20 0.09 -16.17 0.63
N VAL A 21 -0.01 -15.14 -0.22
CA VAL A 21 -0.17 -13.74 0.22
C VAL A 21 -1.59 -13.53 0.74
N SER A 22 -1.71 -13.00 1.96
CA SER A 22 -2.99 -12.59 2.57
C SER A 22 -3.15 -11.08 2.49
N VAL A 23 -4.38 -10.58 2.42
CA VAL A 23 -4.70 -9.16 2.23
C VAL A 23 -5.76 -8.72 3.23
N TYR A 24 -5.56 -7.56 3.83
CA TYR A 24 -6.40 -6.98 4.87
C TYR A 24 -6.69 -5.51 4.55
N PHE A 25 -7.88 -5.05 4.92
CA PHE A 25 -8.41 -3.72 4.58
C PHE A 25 -8.98 -3.05 5.83
N THR A 26 -8.68 -1.76 6.01
CA THR A 26 -9.23 -0.95 7.13
C THR A 26 -10.74 -0.69 7.04
N GLU A 27 -11.35 -0.99 5.90
CA GLU A 27 -12.79 -1.03 5.67
C GLU A 27 -13.46 -2.11 6.52
N GLN A 28 -12.73 -3.19 6.83
CA GLN A 28 -13.27 -4.34 7.56
C GLN A 28 -13.02 -4.20 9.06
N GLU A 29 -11.80 -3.84 9.45
CA GLU A 29 -11.40 -3.66 10.84
C GLU A 29 -10.10 -2.84 10.94
N PRO A 30 -9.80 -2.22 12.10
CA PRO A 30 -8.49 -1.64 12.35
C PRO A 30 -7.37 -2.68 12.20
N LEU A 31 -6.31 -2.32 11.47
CA LEU A 31 -5.18 -3.21 11.18
C LEU A 31 -4.08 -3.16 12.25
N THR A 32 -4.32 -2.45 13.36
CA THR A 32 -3.39 -2.33 14.49
C THR A 32 -3.03 -3.69 15.07
N ASN A 33 -4.02 -4.56 15.32
CA ASN A 33 -3.78 -5.89 15.88
C ASN A 33 -2.98 -6.78 14.92
N LEU A 34 -3.27 -6.71 13.61
CA LEU A 34 -2.49 -7.43 12.58
C LEU A 34 -1.01 -7.04 12.64
N ALA A 35 -0.72 -5.74 12.68
CA ALA A 35 0.64 -5.22 12.75
C ALA A 35 1.34 -5.57 14.08
N VAL A 36 0.64 -5.44 15.23
CA VAL A 36 1.20 -5.83 16.55
C VAL A 36 1.49 -7.33 16.62
N ASN A 37 0.63 -8.17 16.07
CA ASN A 37 0.84 -9.62 16.02
C ASN A 37 2.04 -9.98 15.14
N PHE A 38 2.19 -9.29 13.99
CA PHE A 38 3.36 -9.46 13.13
C PHE A 38 4.66 -9.05 13.84
N ILE A 39 4.66 -7.95 14.60
CA ILE A 39 5.82 -7.52 15.40
C ILE A 39 6.16 -8.59 16.44
N SER A 40 5.14 -9.03 17.19
CA SER A 40 5.30 -9.94 18.33
C SER A 40 5.81 -11.32 17.94
N SER A 41 5.52 -11.77 16.70
CA SER A 41 6.00 -13.05 16.18
C SER A 41 7.47 -13.09 15.80
N SER A 42 8.19 -11.97 15.88
CA SER A 42 9.60 -11.92 15.47
C SER A 42 10.51 -12.66 16.45
N ASP A 43 11.34 -13.56 15.94
CA ASP A 43 12.24 -14.41 16.74
C ASP A 43 13.62 -13.79 16.89
N THR A 44 14.24 -13.38 15.77
CA THR A 44 15.65 -12.96 15.75
C THR A 44 15.82 -11.51 15.30
N PHE A 45 14.96 -11.00 14.42
CA PHE A 45 15.00 -9.62 13.97
C PHE A 45 13.63 -9.10 13.56
N LEU A 46 13.48 -7.77 13.61
CA LEU A 46 12.39 -7.06 12.98
C LEU A 46 12.89 -5.74 12.40
N TYR A 47 12.76 -5.58 11.09
CA TYR A 47 13.11 -4.34 10.41
C TYR A 47 11.87 -3.64 9.88
N VAL A 48 11.75 -2.35 10.19
CA VAL A 48 10.57 -1.52 9.89
C VAL A 48 10.99 -0.38 8.99
N SER A 49 10.27 -0.18 7.89
CA SER A 49 10.55 0.85 6.90
C SER A 49 9.23 1.53 6.55
N ALA A 50 9.05 2.78 6.97
CA ALA A 50 7.81 3.54 6.77
C ALA A 50 8.05 5.04 6.87
N LEU A 51 7.27 5.83 6.13
CA LEU A 51 7.26 7.30 6.30
C LEU A 51 6.97 7.71 7.75
N ASP A 52 6.02 7.03 8.39
CA ASP A 52 5.55 7.37 9.72
C ASP A 52 5.35 6.09 10.57
N VAL A 53 6.06 6.06 11.71
CA VAL A 53 5.98 5.02 12.74
C VAL A 53 5.68 5.73 14.07
N SER A 54 4.41 6.00 14.32
CA SER A 54 3.96 6.81 15.47
C SER A 54 2.82 6.19 16.26
N HIS A 55 2.25 5.07 15.80
CA HIS A 55 1.16 4.42 16.49
C HIS A 55 1.60 3.93 17.88
N PRO A 56 0.93 4.32 18.99
CA PRO A 56 1.36 3.96 20.35
C PRO A 56 1.52 2.45 20.58
N ALA A 57 0.56 1.64 20.11
CA ALA A 57 0.64 0.19 20.19
C ALA A 57 1.83 -0.40 19.41
N ILE A 58 2.15 0.15 18.24
CA ILE A 58 3.31 -0.27 17.44
C ILE A 58 4.60 0.10 18.18
N LEU A 59 4.74 1.34 18.64
CA LEU A 59 5.91 1.78 19.40
C LEU A 59 6.12 0.94 20.66
N SER A 60 5.05 0.61 21.38
CA SER A 60 5.10 -0.27 22.55
C SER A 60 5.58 -1.67 22.18
N ALA A 61 5.01 -2.27 21.13
CA ALA A 61 5.40 -3.60 20.66
C ALA A 61 6.86 -3.67 20.20
N LEU A 62 7.34 -2.65 19.48
CA LEU A 62 8.74 -2.54 19.05
C LEU A 62 9.71 -2.46 20.25
N ARG A 63 9.39 -1.65 21.26
CA ARG A 63 10.21 -1.53 22.48
C ARG A 63 10.23 -2.81 23.30
N ASN A 64 9.07 -3.47 23.43
CA ASN A 64 8.99 -4.77 24.08
C ASN A 64 9.87 -5.79 23.36
N LEU A 65 9.74 -5.89 22.04
CA LEU A 65 10.54 -6.79 21.22
C LEU A 65 12.05 -6.53 21.38
N GLN A 66 12.46 -5.26 21.35
CA GLN A 66 13.86 -4.87 21.59
C GLN A 66 14.35 -5.27 23.00
N SER A 67 13.52 -5.08 24.03
CA SER A 67 13.87 -5.47 25.42
C SER A 67 14.05 -6.98 25.59
N ARG A 68 13.47 -7.80 24.71
CA ARG A 68 13.69 -9.25 24.64
C ARG A 68 14.99 -9.64 23.91
N GLY A 69 15.77 -8.67 23.44
CA GLY A 69 17.04 -8.89 22.75
C GLY A 69 16.93 -9.15 21.24
N VAL A 70 15.75 -8.99 20.65
CA VAL A 70 15.54 -9.09 19.21
C VAL A 70 16.13 -7.88 18.49
N ASP A 71 16.76 -8.10 17.34
CA ASP A 71 17.37 -7.03 16.54
C ASP A 71 16.30 -6.16 15.85
N VAL A 72 15.95 -5.03 16.47
CA VAL A 72 14.96 -4.07 15.96
C VAL A 72 15.65 -2.87 15.32
N LYS A 73 15.30 -2.59 14.05
CA LYS A 73 15.78 -1.42 13.30
C LYS A 73 14.64 -0.73 12.58
N VAL A 74 14.66 0.61 12.55
CA VAL A 74 13.60 1.42 11.93
C VAL A 74 14.18 2.45 10.95
N ILE A 75 13.71 2.47 9.70
CA ILE A 75 13.98 3.55 8.74
C ILE A 75 12.69 4.34 8.54
N THR A 76 12.79 5.67 8.70
CA THR A 76 11.63 6.57 8.77
C THR A 76 12.01 8.01 8.50
N GLU A 77 11.06 8.85 8.10
CA GLU A 77 11.28 10.30 7.91
C GLU A 77 11.26 11.09 9.22
N LYS A 78 10.83 10.46 10.32
CA LYS A 78 10.81 11.06 11.66
C LYS A 78 11.50 10.13 12.65
N ALA A 79 12.47 10.66 13.40
CA ALA A 79 13.18 9.91 14.42
C ALA A 79 12.21 9.27 15.42
N VAL A 80 12.44 7.99 15.75
CA VAL A 80 11.63 7.26 16.73
C VAL A 80 12.43 7.13 18.02
N VAL A 81 12.02 7.88 19.04
CA VAL A 81 12.72 7.96 20.32
C VAL A 81 12.69 6.59 21.03
N GLY A 82 13.88 6.15 21.46
CA GLY A 82 14.07 4.91 22.22
C GLY A 82 14.18 3.65 21.36
N LEU A 83 14.35 3.78 20.03
CA LEU A 83 14.59 2.66 19.11
C LEU A 83 15.76 2.98 18.17
N PRO A 84 16.56 1.98 17.72
CA PRO A 84 17.55 2.19 16.67
C PRO A 84 16.83 2.63 15.39
N SER A 85 16.91 3.93 15.09
CA SER A 85 16.24 4.52 13.94
C SER A 85 17.19 5.36 13.09
N LYS A 86 16.97 5.34 11.78
CA LYS A 86 17.68 6.17 10.80
C LYS A 86 16.69 6.91 9.92
N ILE A 87 17.08 8.12 9.54
CA ILE A 87 16.41 8.88 8.48
C ILE A 87 17.11 8.55 7.17
N ASP A 88 16.31 8.29 6.14
CA ASP A 88 16.83 8.09 4.81
C ASP A 88 17.39 9.40 4.27
N ALA A 89 18.62 9.37 3.75
CA ALA A 89 19.28 10.54 3.17
C ALA A 89 19.02 10.68 1.67
N SER A 90 18.11 9.87 1.10
CA SER A 90 17.73 9.97 -0.31
C SER A 90 17.17 11.36 -0.64
N LYS A 91 17.22 11.74 -1.93
CA LYS A 91 16.71 13.05 -2.38
C LYS A 91 15.18 13.20 -2.25
N GLY A 92 14.46 12.08 -2.15
CA GLY A 92 13.02 12.05 -1.99
C GLY A 92 12.62 11.50 -0.63
N LEU A 93 11.31 11.40 -0.38
CA LEU A 93 10.80 10.84 0.87
C LEU A 93 10.98 9.32 0.87
N HIS A 94 11.35 8.77 2.02
CA HIS A 94 11.26 7.35 2.33
C HIS A 94 9.80 6.95 2.56
N HIS A 95 9.14 6.47 1.51
CA HIS A 95 7.68 6.31 1.49
C HIS A 95 7.21 4.88 1.26
N VAL A 96 8.10 3.88 1.16
CA VAL A 96 7.74 2.47 1.32
C VAL A 96 7.12 2.23 2.69
N LYS A 97 6.20 1.26 2.84
CA LYS A 97 5.66 0.83 4.13
C LYS A 97 5.74 -0.69 4.24
N PHE A 98 6.74 -1.18 4.96
CA PHE A 98 6.84 -2.59 5.26
C PHE A 98 7.47 -2.87 6.63
N MET A 99 7.21 -4.07 7.12
CA MET A 99 7.97 -4.74 8.19
C MET A 99 8.44 -6.08 7.68
N VAL A 100 9.64 -6.50 8.04
CA VAL A 100 10.18 -7.83 7.71
C VAL A 100 10.77 -8.49 8.96
N ASN A 101 10.43 -9.76 9.16
CA ASN A 101 10.95 -10.60 10.24
C ASN A 101 11.20 -12.04 9.74
N ASP A 102 11.52 -12.94 10.65
CA ASP A 102 11.83 -14.35 10.39
C ASP A 102 10.73 -15.12 9.62
N HIS A 103 9.48 -14.67 9.71
CA HIS A 103 8.31 -15.40 9.22
C HIS A 103 7.67 -14.79 7.98
N GLY A 104 8.01 -13.55 7.60
CA GLY A 104 7.49 -12.96 6.38
C GLY A 104 7.69 -11.46 6.27
N VAL A 105 6.81 -10.84 5.49
CA VAL A 105 6.82 -9.39 5.23
C VAL A 105 5.39 -8.86 5.34
N LEU A 106 5.20 -7.82 6.12
CA LEU A 106 4.00 -6.98 6.10
C LEU A 106 4.29 -5.81 5.14
N PHE A 107 3.46 -5.59 4.12
CA PHE A 107 3.66 -4.55 3.11
C PHE A 107 2.33 -3.94 2.67
N GLY A 108 2.26 -2.65 2.36
CA GLY A 108 1.01 -2.09 1.82
C GLY A 108 0.98 -0.56 1.71
N SER A 109 -0.22 0.00 1.74
CA SER A 109 -0.45 1.44 1.61
C SER A 109 -0.38 2.20 2.94
N ALA A 110 -0.59 1.48 4.06
CA ALA A 110 -0.68 2.04 5.41
C ALA A 110 0.68 2.42 6.00
N ASN A 111 0.79 3.63 6.52
CA ASN A 111 1.82 3.96 7.51
C ASN A 111 1.48 3.34 8.87
N PHE A 112 2.47 3.17 9.74
CA PHE A 112 2.29 2.61 11.09
C PHE A 112 1.90 3.71 12.09
N SER A 113 0.79 4.38 11.80
CA SER A 113 0.18 5.46 12.60
C SER A 113 -1.31 5.22 12.78
N ILE A 114 -1.97 5.93 13.71
CA ILE A 114 -3.43 5.81 13.94
C ILE A 114 -4.20 6.13 12.64
N SER A 115 -3.73 7.12 11.88
CA SER A 115 -4.33 7.45 10.59
C SER A 115 -4.17 6.34 9.56
N GLY A 116 -3.03 5.64 9.54
CA GLY A 116 -2.77 4.57 8.58
C GLY A 116 -3.44 3.24 8.92
N LEU A 117 -3.44 2.85 10.20
CA LEU A 117 -3.91 1.54 10.65
C LEU A 117 -5.39 1.52 11.07
N GLU A 118 -5.99 2.67 11.37
CA GLU A 118 -7.35 2.73 11.94
C GLU A 118 -8.27 3.69 11.20
N MET A 119 -7.89 4.96 11.05
CA MET A 119 -8.83 6.00 10.61
C MET A 119 -8.94 6.14 9.09
N GLY A 120 -7.85 6.01 8.35
CA GLY A 120 -7.82 6.10 6.89
C GLY A 120 -8.12 4.75 6.22
N LEU A 121 -8.52 4.82 4.95
CA LEU A 121 -8.78 3.64 4.11
C LEU A 121 -7.46 3.15 3.48
N ASN A 122 -6.97 2.00 3.91
CA ASN A 122 -5.69 1.41 3.54
C ASN A 122 -5.76 -0.11 3.43
N ASP A 123 -4.76 -0.66 2.74
CA ASP A 123 -4.50 -2.10 2.68
C ASP A 123 -3.15 -2.47 3.31
N ILE A 124 -3.12 -3.67 3.90
CA ILE A 124 -1.91 -4.39 4.30
C ILE A 124 -1.97 -5.79 3.69
N LEU A 125 -0.86 -6.19 3.07
CA LEU A 125 -0.59 -7.53 2.58
C LEU A 125 0.43 -8.20 3.51
N VAL A 126 0.21 -9.49 3.77
CA VAL A 126 1.16 -10.34 4.51
C VAL A 126 1.72 -11.37 3.54
N PHE A 127 3.02 -11.26 3.26
CA PHE A 127 3.78 -12.18 2.42
C PHE A 127 4.46 -13.25 3.26
N PRO A 128 4.56 -14.50 2.75
CA PRO A 128 5.17 -15.61 3.46
C PRO A 128 6.69 -15.47 3.57
N ARG A 129 7.29 -16.31 4.42
CA ARG A 129 8.74 -16.39 4.69
C ARG A 129 9.65 -16.41 3.46
N SER A 130 9.17 -16.90 2.30
CA SER A 130 9.93 -16.88 1.04
C SER A 130 10.27 -15.47 0.52
N TYR A 131 9.67 -14.43 1.10
CA TYR A 131 9.96 -13.02 0.84
C TYR A 131 10.86 -12.37 1.89
N THR A 132 11.12 -13.04 3.02
CA THR A 132 11.90 -12.47 4.13
C THR A 132 13.30 -12.04 3.68
N GLN A 133 14.05 -12.92 3.01
CA GLN A 133 15.45 -12.66 2.66
C GLN A 133 15.60 -11.41 1.80
N ARG A 134 14.82 -11.28 0.73
CA ARG A 134 14.93 -10.15 -0.21
C ARG A 134 14.58 -8.80 0.42
N PHE A 135 13.59 -8.77 1.32
CA PHE A 135 13.24 -7.54 2.04
C PHE A 135 14.25 -7.21 3.14
N LYS A 136 14.80 -8.23 3.81
CA LYS A 136 15.89 -8.07 4.77
C LYS A 136 17.14 -7.47 4.11
N GLU A 137 17.54 -8.01 2.96
CA GLU A 137 18.68 -7.52 2.17
C GLU A 137 18.44 -6.09 1.70
N PHE A 138 17.26 -5.79 1.15
CA PHE A 138 16.89 -4.43 0.76
C PHE A 138 16.98 -3.45 1.92
N PHE A 139 16.38 -3.79 3.07
CA PHE A 139 16.44 -2.96 4.26
C PHE A 139 17.88 -2.71 4.72
N LEU A 140 18.68 -3.78 4.83
CA LEU A 140 20.06 -3.68 5.30
C LEU A 140 20.95 -2.90 4.33
N TYR A 141 20.65 -2.93 3.03
CA TYR A 141 21.37 -2.13 2.05
C TYR A 141 21.17 -0.63 2.29
N ILE A 142 19.93 -0.21 2.53
CA ILE A 142 19.62 1.18 2.92
C ILE A 142 20.25 1.49 4.28
N TRP A 143 20.08 0.60 5.26
CA TRP A 143 20.57 0.81 6.62
C TRP A 143 22.09 0.98 6.69
N ASN A 144 22.86 0.15 5.98
CA ASN A 144 24.32 0.14 6.06
C ASN A 144 24.97 1.13 5.10
N TYR A 145 24.38 1.36 3.92
CA TYR A 145 25.03 2.11 2.84
C TYR A 145 24.27 3.36 2.39
N GLY A 146 23.04 3.59 2.87
CA GLY A 146 22.21 4.72 2.45
C GLY A 146 21.83 4.66 0.96
N LYS A 147 21.78 3.46 0.38
CA LYS A 147 21.49 3.27 -1.05
C LYS A 147 20.20 2.48 -1.24
N ILE A 148 19.39 2.91 -2.21
CA ILE A 148 18.17 2.21 -2.61
C ILE A 148 18.53 1.17 -3.67
N GLY A 149 18.14 -0.08 -3.42
CA GLY A 149 18.32 -1.20 -4.35
C GLY A 149 17.01 -1.62 -5.02
N THR A 150 17.02 -2.79 -5.64
CA THR A 150 15.83 -3.45 -6.18
C THR A 150 15.34 -4.56 -5.26
N VAL A 151 14.08 -4.98 -5.42
CA VAL A 151 13.51 -6.13 -4.71
C VAL A 151 12.83 -7.04 -5.72
N LYS A 152 13.29 -8.29 -5.83
CA LYS A 152 12.70 -9.27 -6.75
C LYS A 152 11.18 -9.39 -6.54
N ASP A 153 10.43 -9.32 -7.63
CA ASP A 153 8.95 -9.34 -7.73
C ASP A 153 8.25 -8.03 -7.33
N PHE A 154 9.00 -6.97 -7.05
CA PHE A 154 8.49 -5.63 -6.74
C PHE A 154 9.17 -4.60 -7.64
N LEU A 155 8.49 -3.48 -7.86
CA LEU A 155 9.02 -2.33 -8.59
C LEU A 155 9.34 -1.24 -7.57
N VAL A 156 10.60 -0.88 -7.44
CA VAL A 156 11.10 0.09 -6.47
C VAL A 156 11.42 1.41 -7.15
N SER A 157 10.66 2.47 -6.86
CA SER A 157 11.03 3.82 -7.29
C SER A 157 12.14 4.38 -6.38
N PRO A 158 13.07 5.18 -6.91
CA PRO A 158 13.22 5.60 -8.31
C PRO A 158 14.15 4.67 -9.14
N VAL A 159 14.39 3.43 -8.69
CA VAL A 159 15.39 2.53 -9.29
C VAL A 159 14.82 1.77 -10.50
N ASP A 160 13.59 1.29 -10.39
CA ASP A 160 12.86 0.57 -11.43
C ASP A 160 11.98 1.53 -12.26
N ASN A 161 11.70 1.14 -13.51
CA ASN A 161 10.74 1.85 -14.36
C ASN A 161 9.28 1.52 -13.98
N ALA A 162 8.88 1.87 -12.76
CA ALA A 162 7.57 1.56 -12.21
C ALA A 162 6.43 2.17 -13.06
N GLU A 163 6.55 3.44 -13.44
CA GLU A 163 5.56 4.13 -14.29
C GLU A 163 5.40 3.43 -15.64
N GLY A 164 6.50 3.14 -16.33
CA GLY A 164 6.47 2.50 -17.65
C GLY A 164 5.84 1.11 -17.63
N LEU A 165 6.02 0.34 -16.55
CA LEU A 165 5.39 -0.98 -16.40
C LEU A 165 3.89 -0.89 -16.13
N VAL A 166 3.45 0.07 -15.32
CA VAL A 166 2.01 0.36 -15.11
C VAL A 166 1.39 0.84 -16.43
N LEU A 167 2.02 1.80 -17.13
CA LEU A 167 1.58 2.30 -18.44
C LEU A 167 1.45 1.17 -19.47
N LYS A 168 2.44 0.28 -19.55
CA LYS A 168 2.41 -0.88 -20.45
C LYS A 168 1.22 -1.80 -20.15
N SER A 169 0.84 -1.95 -18.88
CA SER A 169 -0.35 -2.71 -18.52
C SER A 169 -1.61 -1.99 -18.97
N ILE A 170 -1.75 -0.70 -18.68
CA ILE A 170 -2.88 0.14 -19.10
C ILE A 170 -3.05 0.10 -20.62
N GLN A 171 -1.97 0.23 -21.38
CA GLN A 171 -1.98 0.20 -22.85
C GLN A 171 -2.42 -1.15 -23.43
N LYS A 172 -2.32 -2.24 -22.66
CA LYS A 172 -2.79 -3.57 -23.04
C LYS A 172 -4.21 -3.88 -22.53
N ALA A 173 -4.84 -2.95 -21.81
CA ALA A 173 -6.19 -3.16 -21.28
C ALA A 173 -7.22 -3.34 -22.41
N HIS A 174 -8.12 -4.30 -22.23
CA HIS A 174 -9.22 -4.59 -23.17
C HIS A 174 -10.61 -4.46 -22.56
N ARG A 175 -10.75 -4.62 -21.24
CA ARG A 175 -12.05 -4.73 -20.58
C ARG A 175 -12.27 -3.62 -19.57
N ARG A 176 -11.32 -3.40 -18.65
CA ARG A 176 -11.47 -2.43 -17.56
C ARG A 176 -10.16 -1.89 -16.99
N ILE A 177 -10.24 -0.68 -16.45
CA ILE A 177 -9.20 -0.03 -15.65
C ILE A 177 -9.87 0.64 -14.43
N TYR A 178 -9.66 0.08 -13.24
CA TYR A 178 -10.21 0.60 -11.98
C TYR A 178 -9.08 1.16 -11.12
N ILE A 179 -9.14 2.45 -10.79
CA ILE A 179 -8.08 3.17 -10.08
C ILE A 179 -8.61 3.61 -8.72
N CYS A 180 -8.00 3.14 -7.64
CA CYS A 180 -8.25 3.63 -6.29
C CYS A 180 -6.97 4.27 -5.77
N MET A 181 -6.92 5.60 -5.77
CA MET A 181 -5.67 6.32 -5.59
C MET A 181 -5.86 7.54 -4.70
N TYR A 182 -5.08 7.61 -3.63
CA TYR A 182 -4.98 8.81 -2.80
C TYR A 182 -4.49 9.99 -3.63
N ALA A 183 -3.30 9.87 -4.22
CA ALA A 183 -2.71 10.91 -5.04
C ALA A 183 -2.59 10.51 -6.49
N PHE A 184 -3.34 11.20 -7.34
CA PHE A 184 -3.27 11.03 -8.77
C PHE A 184 -3.10 12.38 -9.47
N THR A 185 -1.91 12.60 -10.04
CA THR A 185 -1.58 13.79 -10.82
C THR A 185 -0.76 13.47 -12.09
N ASP A 186 -0.39 12.19 -12.27
CA ASP A 186 0.42 11.76 -13.41
C ASP A 186 -0.30 11.93 -14.76
N LYS A 187 0.34 12.68 -15.67
CA LYS A 187 -0.24 13.04 -16.97
C LYS A 187 -0.14 11.91 -18.00
N ASN A 188 0.89 11.06 -17.91
CA ASN A 188 1.06 9.95 -18.84
C ASN A 188 0.00 8.89 -18.56
N ILE A 189 -0.20 8.55 -17.29
CA ILE A 189 -1.25 7.65 -16.84
C ILE A 189 -2.63 8.22 -17.21
N LEU A 190 -2.89 9.51 -16.94
CA LEU A 190 -4.14 10.18 -17.35
C LEU A 190 -4.38 10.05 -18.87
N THR A 191 -3.36 10.31 -19.67
CA THR A 191 -3.46 10.23 -21.13
C THR A 191 -3.77 8.81 -21.58
N ALA A 192 -3.07 7.82 -21.02
CA ALA A 192 -3.27 6.42 -21.35
C ALA A 192 -4.68 5.92 -20.99
N ILE A 193 -5.21 6.28 -19.82
CA ILE A 193 -6.57 5.87 -19.43
C ILE A 193 -7.64 6.59 -20.25
N LYS A 194 -7.43 7.85 -20.64
CA LYS A 194 -8.35 8.57 -21.52
C LYS A 194 -8.39 7.98 -22.92
N TRP A 195 -7.23 7.61 -23.46
CA TRP A 195 -7.14 6.88 -24.70
C TRP A 195 -7.88 5.54 -24.62
N LYS A 196 -7.68 4.76 -23.54
CA LYS A 196 -8.40 3.50 -23.36
C LYS A 196 -9.90 3.67 -23.18
N GLN A 197 -10.33 4.70 -22.47
CA GLN A 197 -11.75 5.06 -22.37
C GLN A 197 -12.34 5.34 -23.75
N SER A 198 -11.61 6.03 -24.65
CA SER A 198 -12.05 6.27 -26.03
C SER A 198 -12.13 5.01 -26.89
N GLN A 199 -11.46 3.92 -26.48
CA GLN A 199 -11.54 2.60 -27.12
C GLN A 199 -12.64 1.71 -26.50
N GLY A 200 -13.49 2.25 -25.61
CA GLY A 200 -14.59 1.53 -24.97
C GLY A 200 -14.19 0.70 -23.75
N VAL A 201 -12.96 0.85 -23.23
CA VAL A 201 -12.57 0.22 -21.95
C VAL A 201 -13.30 0.91 -20.80
N ASP A 202 -13.86 0.12 -19.87
CA ASP A 202 -14.51 0.64 -18.66
C ASP A 202 -13.47 1.24 -17.70
N VAL A 203 -13.41 2.56 -17.62
CA VAL A 203 -12.47 3.29 -16.75
C VAL A 203 -13.24 3.94 -15.60
N ARG A 204 -12.94 3.52 -14.37
CA ARG A 204 -13.56 4.05 -13.14
C ARG A 204 -12.48 4.46 -12.14
N ILE A 205 -12.72 5.57 -11.44
CA ILE A 205 -11.75 6.13 -10.49
C ILE A 205 -12.42 6.37 -9.15
N VAL A 206 -11.75 5.99 -8.07
CA VAL A 206 -12.07 6.36 -6.68
C VAL A 206 -10.86 7.09 -6.11
N THR A 207 -11.09 8.27 -5.52
CA THR A 207 -10.01 9.13 -5.02
C THR A 207 -10.43 9.93 -3.79
N ASP A 208 -9.48 10.58 -3.12
CA ASP A 208 -9.73 11.36 -1.91
C ASP A 208 -10.24 12.78 -2.23
N LYS A 209 -10.90 13.42 -1.26
CA LYS A 209 -11.41 14.79 -1.32
C LYS A 209 -10.41 15.81 -1.87
N TRP A 210 -9.14 15.70 -1.51
CA TRP A 210 -8.14 16.67 -1.98
C TRP A 210 -7.98 16.66 -3.51
N PHE A 211 -8.30 15.55 -4.18
CA PHE A 211 -8.23 15.43 -5.64
C PHE A 211 -9.07 16.50 -6.35
N LEU A 212 -10.10 17.06 -5.72
CA LEU A 212 -10.87 18.18 -6.29
C LEU A 212 -9.97 19.39 -6.63
N GLY A 213 -8.90 19.62 -5.86
CA GLY A 213 -7.88 20.64 -6.13
C GLY A 213 -6.75 20.21 -7.07
N SER A 214 -6.74 18.94 -7.51
CA SER A 214 -5.71 18.43 -8.42
C SER A 214 -5.78 19.12 -9.80
N PRO A 215 -4.64 19.46 -10.44
CA PRO A 215 -4.62 20.03 -11.79
C PRO A 215 -5.32 19.16 -12.85
N ILE A 216 -5.39 17.85 -12.62
CA ILE A 216 -6.01 16.90 -13.54
C ILE A 216 -7.49 16.63 -13.25
N SER A 217 -8.03 17.17 -12.14
CA SER A 217 -9.41 16.90 -11.70
C SER A 217 -10.44 17.26 -12.78
N LYS A 218 -10.21 18.36 -13.51
CA LYS A 218 -11.07 18.85 -14.61
C LYS A 218 -11.27 17.82 -15.74
N TYR A 219 -10.33 16.90 -15.95
CA TYR A 219 -10.44 15.87 -16.98
C TYR A 219 -11.21 14.64 -16.49
N LEU A 220 -11.42 14.52 -15.17
CA LEU A 220 -11.96 13.31 -14.53
C LEU A 220 -13.23 13.56 -13.71
N ARG A 221 -13.76 14.79 -13.64
CA ARG A 221 -14.88 15.17 -12.76
C ARG A 221 -16.11 14.26 -12.87
N ASN A 222 -16.43 13.79 -14.07
CA ASN A 222 -17.62 12.95 -14.31
C ASN A 222 -17.35 11.44 -14.19
N HIS A 223 -16.11 11.04 -13.91
CA HIS A 223 -15.68 9.63 -13.90
C HIS A 223 -14.96 9.23 -12.60
N ALA A 224 -14.78 10.17 -11.68
CA ALA A 224 -14.12 9.95 -10.40
C ALA A 224 -15.12 10.07 -9.24
N LYS A 225 -15.26 8.98 -8.48
CA LYS A 225 -15.89 8.98 -7.16
C LYS A 225 -14.93 9.60 -6.16
N VAL A 226 -15.34 10.70 -5.53
CA VAL A 226 -14.56 11.35 -4.48
C VAL A 226 -15.07 10.91 -3.10
N ILE A 227 -14.19 10.31 -2.31
CA ILE A 227 -14.45 9.95 -0.92
C ILE A 227 -14.11 11.14 -0.02
N ASN A 228 -15.06 11.52 0.84
CA ASN A 228 -14.93 12.70 1.71
C ASN A 228 -15.27 12.44 3.19
N LYS A 229 -15.72 11.23 3.55
CA LYS A 229 -16.08 10.87 4.94
C LYS A 229 -14.87 10.40 5.76
N ARG A 230 -13.93 9.70 5.13
CA ARG A 230 -12.64 9.25 5.66
C ARG A 230 -11.56 9.57 4.63
N MET A 231 -10.30 9.60 5.06
CA MET A 231 -9.17 9.75 4.15
C MET A 231 -9.01 8.48 3.31
N LEU A 232 -9.20 8.56 1.98
CA LEU A 232 -8.94 7.43 1.09
C LEU A 232 -7.45 7.32 0.82
N HIS A 233 -6.76 6.36 1.43
CA HIS A 233 -5.30 6.24 1.33
C HIS A 233 -4.82 5.00 0.56
N HIS A 234 -5.73 4.27 -0.09
CA HIS A 234 -5.41 3.24 -1.07
C HIS A 234 -4.60 3.77 -2.26
N LYS A 235 -3.76 2.89 -2.80
CA LYS A 235 -2.87 3.17 -3.94
C LYS A 235 -2.79 1.96 -4.84
N PHE A 236 -3.92 1.61 -5.45
CA PHE A 236 -4.00 0.46 -6.34
C PHE A 236 -4.71 0.75 -7.65
N ILE A 237 -4.37 -0.04 -8.66
CA ILE A 237 -5.03 -0.08 -9.96
C ILE A 237 -5.28 -1.53 -10.37
N ILE A 238 -6.47 -1.81 -10.87
CA ILE A 238 -6.85 -3.07 -11.48
C ILE A 238 -6.95 -2.84 -12.99
N VAL A 239 -6.09 -3.50 -13.76
CA VAL A 239 -6.14 -3.50 -15.22
C VAL A 239 -6.54 -4.90 -15.68
N ASP A 240 -7.75 -5.03 -16.20
CA ASP A 240 -8.41 -6.30 -16.50
C ASP A 240 -8.37 -7.29 -15.31
N ASN A 241 -7.41 -8.21 -15.32
CA ASN A 241 -7.19 -9.26 -14.32
C ASN A 241 -5.84 -9.12 -13.59
N GLN A 242 -5.21 -7.94 -13.67
CA GLN A 242 -3.94 -7.65 -13.01
C GLN A 242 -4.13 -6.52 -12.01
N LEU A 243 -3.66 -6.73 -10.78
CA LEU A 243 -3.59 -5.73 -9.73
C LEU A 243 -2.17 -5.16 -9.66
N PHE A 244 -2.06 -3.87 -9.42
CA PHE A 244 -0.87 -3.21 -8.89
C PHE A 244 -1.28 -2.51 -7.60
N THR A 245 -0.53 -2.71 -6.51
CA THR A 245 -0.77 -2.06 -5.21
C THR A 245 0.56 -1.82 -4.49
N GLY A 246 0.57 -0.91 -3.52
CA GLY A 246 1.73 -0.65 -2.69
C GLY A 246 1.71 0.74 -2.07
N SER A 247 2.88 1.34 -1.96
CA SER A 247 3.03 2.66 -1.34
C SER A 247 2.96 3.83 -2.32
N THR A 248 3.11 3.55 -3.62
CA THR A 248 3.30 4.54 -4.68
C THR A 248 2.03 5.32 -5.00
N ASN A 249 2.08 6.61 -4.72
CA ASN A 249 1.18 7.60 -5.29
C ASN A 249 1.44 7.78 -6.80
N TYR A 250 0.40 7.92 -7.63
CA TYR A 250 0.56 8.08 -9.08
C TYR A 250 0.79 9.55 -9.43
N THR A 251 1.99 10.01 -9.08
CA THR A 251 2.50 11.36 -9.23
C THR A 251 3.96 11.31 -9.71
N GLU A 252 4.45 12.42 -10.24
CA GLU A 252 5.88 12.57 -10.61
C GLU A 252 6.82 12.19 -9.46
N SER A 253 6.50 12.64 -8.24
CA SER A 253 7.31 12.30 -7.07
C SER A 253 7.23 10.83 -6.69
N GLY A 254 6.06 10.19 -6.79
CA GLY A 254 5.90 8.78 -6.44
C GLY A 254 6.60 7.83 -7.41
N PHE A 255 6.59 8.14 -8.70
CA PHE A 255 7.27 7.30 -9.69
C PHE A 255 8.78 7.55 -9.77
N HIS A 256 9.24 8.80 -9.60
CA HIS A 256 10.60 9.19 -10.01
C HIS A 256 11.47 9.79 -8.91
N ARG A 257 10.95 10.04 -7.71
CA ARG A 257 11.72 10.74 -6.65
C ARG A 257 11.71 10.03 -5.30
N ASN A 258 10.52 9.68 -4.81
CA ASN A 258 10.35 9.05 -3.51
C ASN A 258 10.79 7.58 -3.59
N VAL A 259 11.25 7.07 -2.45
CA VAL A 259 11.47 5.63 -2.27
C VAL A 259 10.10 5.00 -2.08
N GLU A 260 9.61 4.33 -3.11
CA GLU A 260 8.27 3.76 -3.17
C GLU A 260 8.35 2.35 -3.73
N MET A 261 7.31 1.55 -3.50
CA MET A 261 7.28 0.18 -3.98
C MET A 261 5.89 -0.23 -4.45
N ILE A 262 5.85 -0.91 -5.60
CA ILE A 262 4.66 -1.51 -6.19
C ILE A 262 4.86 -3.02 -6.27
N TRP A 263 3.86 -3.75 -5.79
CA TRP A 263 3.69 -5.17 -6.08
C TRP A 263 2.61 -5.37 -7.12
N SER A 264 2.77 -6.35 -8.00
CA SER A 264 1.75 -6.69 -8.99
C SER A 264 1.43 -8.18 -9.01
N THR A 265 0.16 -8.51 -9.27
CA THR A 265 -0.30 -9.90 -9.31
C THR A 265 -1.46 -10.10 -10.27
N LYS A 266 -1.55 -11.33 -10.81
CA LYS A 266 -2.71 -11.83 -11.57
C LYS A 266 -3.47 -12.91 -10.78
N ASN A 267 -3.19 -13.07 -9.49
CA ASN A 267 -3.91 -14.01 -8.65
C ASN A 267 -5.38 -13.58 -8.55
N ARG A 268 -6.27 -14.35 -9.18
CA ARG A 268 -7.70 -14.03 -9.30
C ARG A 268 -8.39 -13.84 -7.94
N ARG A 269 -7.95 -14.52 -6.88
CA ARG A 269 -8.52 -14.36 -5.54
C ARG A 269 -8.20 -12.97 -4.98
N ILE A 270 -6.93 -12.56 -5.04
CA ILE A 270 -6.49 -11.25 -4.57
C ILE A 270 -7.10 -10.13 -5.40
N VAL A 271 -7.10 -10.26 -6.74
CA VAL A 271 -7.73 -9.27 -7.63
C VAL A 271 -9.21 -9.09 -7.29
N LYS A 272 -9.93 -10.19 -6.99
CA LYS A 272 -11.35 -10.13 -6.59
C LYS A 272 -11.56 -9.43 -5.25
N LEU A 273 -10.66 -9.58 -4.27
CA LEU A 273 -10.75 -8.86 -2.99
C LEU A 273 -10.62 -7.35 -3.19
N TYR A 274 -9.62 -6.90 -3.95
CA TYR A 274 -9.46 -5.47 -4.28
C TYR A 274 -10.62 -4.94 -5.12
N GLU A 275 -11.16 -5.74 -6.04
CA GLU A 275 -12.37 -5.38 -6.80
C GLU A 275 -13.57 -5.18 -5.88
N GLN A 276 -13.79 -6.06 -4.90
CA GLN A 276 -14.89 -5.91 -3.93
C GLN A 276 -14.76 -4.62 -3.13
N VAL A 277 -13.56 -4.27 -2.67
CA VAL A 277 -13.29 -3.00 -2.00
C VAL A 277 -13.55 -1.82 -2.93
N PHE A 278 -13.07 -1.89 -4.18
CA PHE A 278 -13.31 -0.85 -5.18
C PHE A 278 -14.80 -0.60 -5.43
N GLU A 279 -15.60 -1.67 -5.60
CA GLU A 279 -17.05 -1.56 -5.79
C GLU A 279 -17.74 -1.01 -4.54
N ALA A 280 -17.35 -1.48 -3.34
CA ALA A 280 -17.92 -0.98 -2.09
C ALA A 280 -17.69 0.53 -1.95
N LEU A 281 -16.46 1.01 -2.19
CA LEU A 281 -16.10 2.43 -2.18
C LEU A 281 -16.87 3.24 -3.23
N THR A 282 -17.02 2.69 -4.43
CA THR A 282 -17.76 3.32 -5.54
C THR A 282 -19.24 3.53 -5.15
N ASN A 283 -19.86 2.48 -4.60
CA ASN A 283 -21.28 2.46 -4.25
C ASN A 283 -21.59 3.08 -2.88
N GLY A 284 -20.56 3.30 -2.05
CA GLY A 284 -20.72 3.85 -0.69
C GLY A 284 -21.22 2.84 0.35
N SER A 285 -20.98 1.55 0.13
CA SER A 285 -21.42 0.44 0.99
C SER A 285 -20.28 -0.10 1.89
N TRP A 286 -19.53 0.80 2.53
CA TRP A 286 -18.32 0.53 3.31
C TRP A 286 -18.35 1.29 4.63
#